data_AF-A0AAN8IMC3-F1
#
_entry.id   AF-A0AAN8IMC3-F1
#
_cell.length_a   1.000
_cell.length_b   1.000
_cell.length_c   1.000
_cell.angle_alpha   90.00
_cell.angle_beta   90.00
_cell.angle_gamma   90.00
#
_symmetry.space_group_name_H-M   'P 1'
#
loop_
_entity.id
_entity.type
_entity.pdbx_description
1 polymer ?
#
loop_
_entity_poly.entity_id
_entity_poly.type
_entity_poly.pdbx_seq_one_letter_code
_entity_poly.pdbx_strand_id
1 'polypeptide(L)'
;MRKSCVLCGHIGDVSTMKYMSPAKKLNLVMTASLSLIGVVNRADVDTVEEEISKHNRRLCHSHVAQAARYLSAEMAVTGKRFS
;
A
#
# COMPACT_ATOMS: atom_id res chain seq x y z
N MET A 1 -0.77 -15.45 -14.71
CA MET A 1 0.27 -15.81 -13.71
C MET A 1 -0.20 -15.30 -12.36
N ARG A 2 -0.14 -16.10 -11.29
CA ARG A 2 -0.55 -15.67 -9.95
C ARG A 2 0.64 -15.15 -9.14
N LYS A 3 0.39 -14.17 -8.26
CA LYS A 3 1.38 -13.60 -7.33
C LYS A 3 0.75 -13.40 -5.96
N SER A 4 1.60 -13.33 -4.93
CA SER A 4 1.18 -13.12 -3.55
C SER A 4 1.34 -11.65 -3.16
N CYS A 5 0.40 -11.14 -2.36
CA CYS A 5 0.48 -9.82 -1.77
C CYS A 5 1.55 -9.80 -0.69
N VAL A 6 2.46 -8.83 -0.75
CA VAL A 6 3.57 -8.71 0.22
C VAL A 6 3.10 -8.41 1.65
N LEU A 7 1.86 -7.92 1.84
CA LEU A 7 1.33 -7.57 3.17
C LEU A 7 0.50 -8.66 3.84
N CYS A 8 -0.36 -9.36 3.09
CA CYS A 8 -1.28 -10.35 3.66
C CYS A 8 -1.15 -11.75 3.07
N GLY A 9 -0.22 -11.97 2.15
CA GLY A 9 -0.04 -13.27 1.49
C GLY A 9 -1.13 -13.63 0.48
N HIS A 10 -2.15 -12.78 0.28
CA HIS A 10 -3.25 -13.06 -0.65
C HIS A 10 -2.74 -13.33 -2.06
N ILE A 11 -3.11 -14.49 -2.60
CA ILE A 11 -2.73 -14.92 -3.95
C ILE A 11 -3.79 -14.46 -4.95
N GLY A 12 -3.39 -13.54 -5.83
CA GLY A 12 -4.27 -12.97 -6.87
C GLY A 12 -3.70 -13.17 -8.28
N ASP A 13 -4.55 -12.92 -9.27
CA ASP A 13 -4.06 -12.78 -10.65
C ASP A 13 -3.27 -11.47 -10.79
N VAL A 14 -2.16 -11.54 -11.52
CA VAL A 14 -1.28 -10.38 -11.75
C VAL A 14 -2.02 -9.17 -12.33
N SER A 15 -3.05 -9.38 -13.15
CA SER A 15 -3.87 -8.30 -13.75
C SER A 15 -4.68 -7.52 -12.72
N THR A 16 -5.03 -8.12 -11.59
CA THR A 16 -5.85 -7.49 -10.54
C THR A 16 -5.03 -6.95 -9.37
N MET A 17 -3.73 -7.25 -9.34
CA MET A 17 -2.79 -6.77 -8.32
C MET A 17 -2.02 -5.55 -8.80
N LYS A 18 -1.79 -4.59 -7.90
CA LYS A 18 -0.99 -3.40 -8.22
C LYS A 18 0.48 -3.67 -7.99
N TYR A 19 1.30 -3.21 -8.94
CA TYR A 19 2.73 -3.08 -8.73
C TYR A 19 2.99 -1.96 -7.74
N MET A 20 4.05 -2.14 -6.95
CA MET A 20 4.64 -1.03 -6.23
C MET A 20 5.22 -0.02 -7.22
N SER A 21 5.10 1.26 -6.87
CA SER A 21 5.67 2.31 -7.70
C SER A 21 7.20 2.25 -7.64
N PRO A 22 7.93 2.55 -8.73
CA PRO A 22 9.37 2.79 -8.64
C PRO A 22 9.70 4.00 -7.74
N ALA A 23 8.73 4.90 -7.51
CA ALA A 23 8.90 6.01 -6.59
C ALA A 23 8.74 5.56 -5.13
N LYS A 24 9.87 5.37 -4.43
CA LYS A 24 9.93 4.99 -3.01
C LYS A 24 9.01 5.83 -2.11
N LYS A 25 8.93 7.14 -2.36
CA LYS A 25 8.07 8.07 -1.60
C LYS A 25 6.58 7.66 -1.66
N LEU A 26 6.09 7.19 -2.80
CA LEU A 26 4.69 6.74 -2.91
C LEU A 26 4.43 5.46 -2.12
N ASN A 27 5.40 4.55 -2.12
CA ASN A 27 5.33 3.30 -1.37
C ASN A 27 5.38 3.56 0.15
N LEU A 28 6.20 4.52 0.59
CA LEU A 28 6.27 4.97 1.98
C LEU A 28 4.94 5.58 2.42
N VAL A 29 4.38 6.52 1.64
CA VAL A 29 3.07 7.12 1.93
C VAL A 29 1.98 6.06 2.03
N MET A 30 1.99 5.08 1.12
CA MET A 30 1.04 3.97 1.14
C MET A 30 1.19 3.12 2.40
N THR A 31 2.41 2.72 2.76
CA THR A 31 2.70 1.88 3.92
C THR A 31 2.36 2.59 5.22
N ALA A 32 2.72 3.87 5.35
CA ALA A 32 2.35 4.72 6.47
C ALA A 32 0.83 4.85 6.60
N SER A 33 0.11 5.06 5.50
CA SER A 33 -1.36 5.12 5.48
C SER A 33 -1.98 3.82 6.00
N LEU A 34 -1.47 2.66 5.55
CA LEU A 34 -1.93 1.36 6.03
C LEU A 34 -1.61 1.11 7.50
N SER A 35 -0.47 1.62 7.97
CA SER A 35 -0.11 1.52 9.38
C SER A 35 -1.02 2.37 10.28
N LEU A 36 -1.38 3.57 9.83
CA LEU A 36 -2.24 4.48 10.58
C LEU A 36 -3.67 3.93 10.76
N ILE A 37 -4.15 3.09 9.82
CA ILE A 37 -5.43 2.38 9.92
C ILE A 37 -5.32 0.96 10.51
N GLY A 38 -4.14 0.58 11.02
CA GLY A 38 -3.93 -0.71 11.71
C GLY A 38 -3.84 -1.94 10.80
N VAL A 39 -3.68 -1.77 9.49
CA VAL A 39 -3.51 -2.88 8.53
C VAL A 39 -2.08 -3.42 8.56
N VAL A 40 -1.10 -2.53 8.77
CA VAL A 40 0.31 -2.88 8.97
C VAL A 40 0.68 -2.49 10.40
N ASN A 41 1.22 -3.43 11.16
CA ASN A 41 1.70 -3.11 12.51
C ASN A 41 2.83 -2.07 12.41
N ARG A 42 2.80 -1.05 13.27
CA ARG A 42 3.83 0.01 13.30
C ARG A 42 5.23 -0.55 13.51
N ALA A 43 5.35 -1.62 14.29
CA ALA A 43 6.63 -2.29 14.53
C ALA A 43 7.21 -2.94 13.26
N ASP A 44 6.36 -3.24 12.28
CA ASP A 44 6.74 -3.95 11.05
C ASP A 44 6.91 -2.99 9.85
N VAL A 45 6.70 -1.68 10.04
CA VAL A 45 6.70 -0.69 8.93
C VAL A 45 8.03 -0.67 8.19
N ASP A 46 9.15 -0.66 8.91
CA ASP A 46 10.49 -0.61 8.29
C ASP A 46 10.77 -1.90 7.50
N THR A 47 10.43 -3.06 8.05
CA THR A 47 10.57 -4.35 7.37
C THR A 47 9.67 -4.44 6.15
N VAL A 48 8.45 -3.96 6.26
CA VAL A 48 7.49 -3.91 5.16
C VAL A 48 7.96 -2.93 4.08
N GLU A 49 8.51 -1.78 4.44
CA GLU A 49 9.07 -0.82 3.49
C GLU A 49 10.27 -1.40 2.75
N GLU A 50 11.17 -2.07 3.46
CA GLU A 50 12.33 -2.73 2.86
C GLU A 50 11.88 -3.83 1.89
N GLU A 51 10.92 -4.65 2.30
CA GLU A 51 10.33 -5.69 1.46
C GLU A 51 9.65 -5.12 0.23
N ILE A 52 8.87 -4.05 0.39
CA ILE A 52 8.16 -3.34 -0.68
C ILE A 52 9.12 -2.68 -1.66
N SER A 53 10.28 -2.22 -1.18
CA SER A 53 11.30 -1.58 -2.01
C SER A 53 12.00 -2.55 -2.95
N LYS A 54 11.86 -3.87 -2.74
CA LYS A 54 12.40 -4.90 -3.63
C LYS A 54 11.57 -4.97 -4.92
N HIS A 55 12.25 -5.20 -6.04
CA HIS A 55 11.60 -5.29 -7.35
C HIS A 55 10.55 -6.41 -7.43
N ASN A 56 9.53 -6.20 -8.28
CA ASN A 56 8.46 -7.16 -8.58
C ASN A 56 7.52 -7.54 -7.41
N ARG A 57 7.50 -6.76 -6.33
CA ARG A 57 6.50 -6.93 -5.27
C ARG A 57 5.12 -6.39 -5.69
N ARG A 58 4.08 -7.04 -5.15
CA ARG A 58 2.69 -6.80 -5.51
C ARG A 58 1.84 -6.57 -4.27
N LEU A 59 0.84 -5.71 -4.42
CA LEU A 59 -0.23 -5.53 -3.45
C LEU A 59 -1.57 -5.97 -4.02
N CYS A 60 -2.39 -6.57 -3.15
CA CYS A 60 -3.77 -6.83 -3.49
C CYS A 60 -4.54 -5.50 -3.59
N HIS A 61 -5.59 -5.51 -4.40
CA HIS A 61 -6.43 -4.32 -4.60
C HIS A 61 -7.04 -3.77 -3.30
N SER A 62 -7.32 -4.66 -2.34
CA SER A 62 -7.89 -4.27 -1.04
C SER A 62 -6.99 -3.29 -0.29
N HIS A 63 -5.69 -3.59 -0.14
CA HIS A 63 -4.74 -2.71 0.53
C HIS A 63 -4.54 -1.39 -0.22
N VAL A 64 -4.58 -1.42 -1.55
CA VAL A 64 -4.56 -0.18 -2.36
C VAL A 64 -5.77 0.69 -2.04
N ALA A 65 -6.96 0.11 -2.03
CA ALA A 65 -8.20 0.83 -1.75
C ALA A 65 -8.28 1.33 -0.30
N GLN A 66 -7.71 0.60 0.67
CA GLN A 66 -7.64 1.02 2.06
C GLN A 66 -6.72 2.23 2.23
N ALA A 67 -5.52 2.20 1.65
CA ALA A 67 -4.60 3.35 1.67
C ALA A 67 -5.21 4.58 0.97
N ALA A 68 -5.84 4.38 -0.20
CA ALA A 68 -6.50 5.47 -0.93
C ALA A 68 -7.65 6.10 -0.13
N ARG A 69 -8.46 5.29 0.55
CA ARG A 69 -9.53 5.78 1.44
C ARG A 69 -8.99 6.61 2.59
N TYR A 70 -7.92 6.16 3.25
CA TYR A 70 -7.26 6.93 4.31
C TYR A 70 -6.77 8.29 3.78
N LEU A 71 -6.00 8.28 2.69
CA LEU A 71 -5.48 9.52 2.10
C LEU A 71 -6.60 10.47 1.67
N SER A 72 -7.68 9.95 1.09
CA SER A 72 -8.85 10.77 0.73
C SER A 72 -9.49 11.44 1.95
N ALA A 73 -9.57 10.74 3.08
CA ALA A 73 -10.10 11.30 4.32
C ALA A 73 -9.18 12.40 4.89
N GLU A 74 -7.87 12.16 4.93
CA GLU A 74 -6.88 13.15 5.37
C GLU A 74 -6.86 14.41 4.48
N MET A 75 -6.99 14.23 3.17
CA MET A 75 -7.11 15.35 2.24
C MET A 75 -8.37 16.18 2.53
N ALA A 76 -9.50 15.53 2.77
CA ALA A 76 -10.74 16.23 3.08
C ALA A 76 -10.63 17.07 4.37
N VAL A 77 -9.98 16.54 5.41
CA VAL A 77 -9.70 17.27 6.67
C VAL A 77 -8.87 18.54 6.42
N THR A 78 -7.96 18.51 5.45
CA THR A 78 -7.11 19.65 5.08
C THR A 78 -7.72 20.55 3.99
N GLY A 79 -9.00 20.37 3.65
CA GLY A 79 -9.69 21.13 2.60
C GLY A 79 -9.24 20.79 1.18
N LYS A 80 -8.49 19.70 1.00
CA LYS A 80 -7.98 19.22 -0.29
C LYS A 80 -8.81 18.05 -0.82
N ARG A 81 -8.71 17.80 -2.12
CA ARG A 81 -9.38 16.69 -2.82
C ARG A 81 -8.46 16.16 -3.91
N PHE A 82 -8.62 14.89 -4.30
CA PHE A 82 -8.05 14.44 -5.55
C PHE A 82 -8.73 15.21 -6.69
N SER A 83 -7.93 15.93 -7.49
CA SER A 83 -8.38 16.71 -8.64
C SER A 83 -8.65 15.82 -9.84
#